data_AF-A0A3D5R012-F1
#
_entry.id   AF-A0A3D5R012-F1
#
_cell.length_a   1.000
_cell.length_b   1.000
_cell.length_c   1.000
_cell.angle_alpha   90.00
_cell.angle_beta   90.00
_cell.angle_gamma   90.00
#
_symmetry.space_group_name_H-M   'P 1'
#
loop_
_entity.id
_entity.type
_entity.pdbx_description
1 polymer ?
#
loop_
_entity_poly.entity_id
_entity_poly.type
_entity_poly.pdbx_seq_one_letter_code
_entity_poly.pdbx_strand_id
1 'polypeptide(L)'
;NVNFPRQLEAAGLAEKIRLALAARKTRLWPEGKMEVPLLSINESLAGAIRNARLQRRIRFGFDDIFDKLAAEKKGIDEMLQRQKSQQNYRVSRLLLFSNDGAERLYRHIEQALAEHHLRILGCQLDIDSKDLGRLITGKSAGIKVVLVEHKDAVSDVLKALVENRE
;
A
#
# COMPACT_ATOMS: atom_id res chain seq x y z
N ASN A 1 1.33 11.87 11.68
CA ASN A 1 2.32 10.76 11.65
C ASN A 1 1.60 9.45 11.44
N VAL A 2 2.06 8.65 10.47
CA VAL A 2 1.55 7.31 10.20
C VAL A 2 2.15 6.34 11.22
N ASN A 3 1.30 5.55 11.88
CA ASN A 3 1.74 4.48 12.77
C ASN A 3 1.81 3.16 12.01
N PHE A 4 2.91 2.44 12.15
CA PHE A 4 3.09 1.15 11.49
C PHE A 4 2.48 0.00 12.32
N PRO A 5 2.35 -1.20 11.75
CA PRO A 5 2.10 -2.40 12.51
C PRO A 5 3.01 -2.51 13.75
N ARG A 6 2.43 -2.95 14.88
CA ARG A 6 3.12 -2.98 16.18
C ARG A 6 4.47 -3.69 16.15
N GLN A 7 4.62 -4.73 15.33
CA GLN A 7 5.87 -5.47 15.23
C GLN A 7 7.02 -4.63 14.64
N LEU A 8 6.72 -3.72 13.71
CA LEU A 8 7.73 -2.81 13.15
C LEU A 8 8.12 -1.71 14.13
N GLU A 9 7.14 -1.21 14.90
CA GLU A 9 7.38 -0.25 15.98
C GLU A 9 8.23 -0.90 17.09
N ALA A 10 7.88 -2.11 17.53
CA ALA A 10 8.60 -2.86 18.56
C ALA A 10 10.03 -3.26 18.12
N ALA A 11 10.24 -3.52 16.83
CA ALA A 11 11.54 -3.80 16.26
C ALA A 11 12.42 -2.54 16.05
N GLY A 12 11.93 -1.35 16.38
CA GLY A 12 12.66 -0.09 16.18
C GLY A 12 12.87 0.29 14.71
N LEU A 13 12.12 -0.33 13.78
CA LEU A 13 12.27 -0.12 12.35
C LEU A 13 11.44 1.05 11.81
N ALA A 14 10.48 1.53 12.60
CA ALA A 14 9.54 2.55 12.18
C ALA A 14 10.22 3.78 11.55
N GLU A 15 11.24 4.35 12.19
CA GLU A 15 11.88 5.56 11.67
C GLU A 15 12.67 5.29 10.38
N LYS A 16 13.38 4.17 10.30
CA LYS A 16 14.07 3.76 9.07
C LYS A 16 13.08 3.59 7.91
N ILE A 17 11.91 3.03 8.18
CA ILE A 17 10.83 2.88 7.19
C ILE A 17 10.26 4.24 6.79
N ARG A 18 10.05 5.19 7.73
CA ARG A 18 9.62 6.56 7.39
C ARG A 18 10.63 7.24 6.46
N LEU A 19 11.92 7.16 6.80
CA LEU A 19 12.99 7.71 5.97
C LEU A 19 13.03 7.04 4.58
N ALA A 20 12.79 5.73 4.51
CA ALA A 20 12.73 5.02 3.25
C ALA A 20 11.55 5.47 2.36
N LEU A 21 10.36 5.59 2.95
CA LEU A 21 9.16 6.08 2.26
C LEU A 21 9.24 7.56 1.88
N ALA A 22 10.00 8.37 2.63
CA ALA A 22 10.19 9.79 2.37
C ALA A 22 11.30 10.07 1.33
N ALA A 23 12.16 9.10 1.02
CA ALA A 23 13.34 9.29 0.17
C ALA A 23 12.99 9.73 -1.26
N ARG A 24 11.92 9.16 -1.84
CA ARG A 24 11.41 9.53 -3.16
C ARG A 24 9.89 9.57 -3.10
N LYS A 25 9.32 10.67 -3.57
CA LYS A 25 7.87 10.88 -3.65
C LYS A 25 7.48 11.32 -5.04
N THR A 26 6.21 11.13 -5.35
CA THR A 26 5.61 11.54 -6.61
C THR A 26 4.16 11.97 -6.37
N ARG A 27 3.66 12.86 -7.23
CA ARG A 27 2.24 13.18 -7.26
C ARG A 27 1.51 12.12 -8.06
N LEU A 28 0.30 11.78 -7.62
CA LEU A 28 -0.52 10.79 -8.30
C LEU A 28 -0.94 11.25 -9.71
N TRP A 29 -1.18 12.54 -9.89
CA TRP A 29 -1.57 13.15 -11.16
C TRP A 29 -1.22 14.65 -11.16
N PRO A 30 -1.19 15.35 -12.32
CA PRO A 30 -0.60 16.69 -12.43
C PRO A 30 -1.18 17.74 -11.49
N GLU A 31 -2.51 17.82 -11.37
CA GLU A 31 -3.20 18.76 -10.48
C GLU A 31 -3.52 18.17 -9.09
N GLY A 32 -3.05 16.94 -8.82
CA GLY A 32 -3.19 16.26 -7.54
C GLY A 32 -2.38 16.93 -6.44
N LYS A 33 -2.95 16.96 -5.23
CA LYS A 33 -2.29 17.53 -4.04
C LYS A 33 -1.62 16.46 -3.18
N MET A 34 -1.95 15.19 -3.38
CA MET A 34 -1.39 14.11 -2.59
C MET A 34 -0.07 13.64 -3.18
N GLU A 35 0.95 13.57 -2.33
CA GLU A 35 2.19 12.88 -2.64
C GLU A 35 2.22 11.50 -2.01
N VAL A 36 2.70 10.52 -2.77
CA VAL A 36 2.90 9.14 -2.32
C VAL A 36 4.38 8.76 -2.45
N PRO A 37 4.88 7.84 -1.61
CA PRO A 37 6.18 7.21 -1.82
C PRO A 37 6.27 6.55 -3.20
N LEU A 38 7.41 6.72 -3.87
CA LEU A 38 7.76 6.04 -5.11
C LEU A 38 8.89 5.05 -4.83
N LEU A 39 8.59 3.75 -4.94
CA LEU A 39 9.45 2.66 -4.51
C LEU A 39 10.10 1.98 -5.70
N SER A 40 11.43 1.90 -5.69
CA SER A 40 12.17 1.03 -6.59
C SER A 40 12.08 -0.42 -6.12
N ILE A 41 11.77 -1.33 -7.04
CA ILE A 41 11.71 -2.76 -6.73
C ILE A 41 13.14 -3.32 -6.70
N ASN A 42 13.52 -3.87 -5.53
CA ASN A 42 14.71 -4.70 -5.37
C ASN A 42 14.27 -6.14 -5.01
N GLU A 43 15.21 -7.08 -4.93
CA GLU A 43 14.87 -8.48 -4.65
C GLU A 43 14.20 -8.72 -3.29
N SER A 44 14.53 -7.94 -2.25
CA SER A 44 13.84 -8.07 -0.95
C SER A 44 12.38 -7.64 -1.06
N LEU A 45 12.11 -6.47 -1.66
CA LEU A 45 10.75 -5.98 -1.85
C LEU A 45 9.94 -6.89 -2.79
N ALA A 46 10.55 -7.34 -3.89
CA ALA A 46 9.94 -8.30 -4.80
C ALA A 46 9.62 -9.63 -4.08
N GLY A 47 10.57 -10.14 -3.28
CA GLY A 47 10.40 -11.33 -2.46
C GLY A 47 9.26 -11.21 -1.45
N ALA A 48 9.17 -10.09 -0.73
CA ALA A 48 8.09 -9.83 0.23
C ALA A 48 6.72 -9.76 -0.45
N ILE A 49 6.61 -9.11 -1.62
CA ILE A 49 5.38 -9.06 -2.40
C ILE A 49 4.98 -10.46 -2.91
N ARG A 50 5.94 -11.25 -3.43
CA ARG A 50 5.69 -12.64 -3.85
C ARG A 50 5.23 -13.50 -2.68
N ASN A 51 5.84 -13.36 -1.51
CA ASN A 51 5.47 -14.12 -0.31
C ASN A 51 4.06 -13.76 0.17
N ALA A 52 3.70 -12.46 0.19
CA ALA A 52 2.34 -12.03 0.50
C ALA A 52 1.32 -12.63 -0.48
N ARG A 53 1.65 -12.73 -1.76
CA ARG A 53 0.82 -13.41 -2.76
C ARG A 53 0.65 -14.92 -2.47
N LEU A 54 1.74 -15.61 -2.17
CA LEU A 54 1.72 -17.05 -1.85
C LEU A 54 0.85 -17.33 -0.62
N GLN A 55 0.88 -16.42 0.37
CA GLN A 55 0.05 -16.46 1.56
C GLN A 55 -1.42 -16.05 1.32
N ARG A 56 -1.81 -15.76 0.07
CA ARG A 56 -3.15 -15.27 -0.31
C ARG A 56 -3.55 -13.97 0.39
N ARG A 57 -2.55 -13.13 0.69
CA ARG A 57 -2.70 -11.82 1.34
C ARG A 57 -2.59 -10.66 0.34
N ILE A 58 -2.77 -10.95 -0.95
CA ILE A 58 -2.83 -9.93 -2.00
C ILE A 58 -4.13 -10.07 -2.75
N ARG A 59 -4.83 -8.95 -2.88
CA ARG A 59 -5.89 -8.73 -3.85
C ARG A 59 -5.36 -7.89 -5.00
N PHE A 60 -5.80 -8.15 -6.22
CA PHE A 60 -5.42 -7.40 -7.40
C PHE A 60 -6.63 -7.26 -8.32
N GLY A 61 -6.63 -6.21 -9.14
CA GLY A 61 -7.80 -5.82 -9.92
C GLY A 61 -8.47 -4.59 -9.33
N PHE A 62 -8.89 -3.68 -10.19
CA PHE A 62 -9.43 -2.38 -9.79
C PHE A 62 -10.74 -2.56 -9.01
N ASP A 63 -11.79 -3.06 -9.65
CA ASP A 63 -13.14 -3.16 -9.06
C ASP A 63 -13.11 -3.93 -7.73
N ASP A 64 -12.49 -5.11 -7.71
CA ASP A 64 -12.34 -5.95 -6.52
C ASP A 64 -11.72 -5.23 -5.30
N ILE A 65 -10.73 -4.37 -5.53
CA ILE A 65 -10.06 -3.63 -4.45
C ILE A 65 -10.98 -2.50 -3.96
N PHE A 66 -11.50 -1.67 -4.87
CA PHE A 66 -12.24 -0.48 -4.47
C PHE A 66 -13.62 -0.83 -3.88
N ASP A 67 -14.30 -1.85 -4.38
CA ASP A 67 -15.53 -2.37 -3.78
C ASP A 67 -15.30 -2.87 -2.35
N LYS A 68 -14.19 -3.57 -2.14
CA LYS A 68 -13.79 -4.03 -0.81
C LYS A 68 -13.52 -2.84 0.13
N LEU A 69 -12.73 -1.86 -0.33
CA LEU A 69 -12.42 -0.69 0.48
C LEU A 69 -13.71 0.07 0.85
N ALA A 70 -14.63 0.28 -0.10
CA ALA A 70 -15.92 0.90 0.16
C ALA A 70 -16.76 0.13 1.22
N ALA A 71 -16.79 -1.20 1.14
CA ALA A 71 -17.49 -2.04 2.12
C ALA A 71 -16.86 -1.94 3.53
N GLU A 72 -15.53 -1.89 3.61
CA GLU A 72 -14.81 -1.70 4.87
C GLU A 72 -15.07 -0.32 5.48
N LYS A 73 -15.16 0.73 4.65
CA LYS A 73 -15.50 2.09 5.08
C LYS A 73 -16.81 2.09 5.87
N LYS A 74 -17.84 1.50 5.29
CA LYS A 74 -19.20 1.46 5.86
C LYS A 74 -19.20 0.83 7.25
N GLY A 75 -18.49 -0.29 7.43
CA GLY A 75 -18.37 -0.95 8.73
C GLY A 75 -17.56 -0.14 9.76
N ILE A 76 -16.52 0.58 9.31
CA ILE A 76 -15.72 1.45 10.18
C ILE A 76 -16.54 2.67 10.63
N ASP A 77 -17.26 3.32 9.72
CA ASP A 77 -18.08 4.50 10.01
C ASP A 77 -19.21 4.14 11.01
N GLU A 78 -19.87 3.00 10.82
CA GLU A 78 -20.87 2.48 11.76
C GLU A 78 -20.29 2.18 13.15
N MET A 79 -19.05 1.68 13.22
CA MET A 79 -18.35 1.43 14.49
C MET A 79 -17.90 2.74 15.15
N LEU A 80 -17.40 3.70 14.37
CA LEU A 80 -16.94 5.02 14.82
C LEU A 80 -18.08 5.85 15.41
N GLN A 81 -19.27 5.78 14.82
CA GLN A 81 -20.47 6.41 15.37
C GLN A 81 -20.84 5.85 16.76
N ARG A 82 -20.46 4.60 17.06
CA ARG A 82 -20.74 3.92 18.33
C ARG A 82 -19.65 4.09 19.39
N GLN A 83 -18.41 4.44 19.01
CA GLN A 83 -17.28 4.60 19.94
C GLN A 83 -16.64 6.00 19.84
N LYS A 84 -16.78 6.81 20.91
CA LYS A 84 -16.14 8.14 21.06
C LYS A 84 -14.64 8.11 21.39
N SER A 85 -13.99 6.95 21.43
CA SER A 85 -12.58 6.84 21.82
C SER A 85 -11.65 7.07 20.63
N GLN A 86 -10.68 7.98 20.76
CA GLN A 86 -9.58 8.14 19.80
C GLN A 86 -8.82 6.83 19.63
N GLN A 87 -9.21 6.01 18.64
CA GLN A 87 -8.44 4.83 18.29
C GLN A 87 -7.12 5.28 17.68
N ASN A 88 -6.02 4.81 18.26
CA ASN A 88 -4.69 5.00 17.69
C ASN A 88 -4.55 4.11 16.44
N TYR A 89 -4.98 4.65 15.30
CA TYR A 89 -5.02 3.95 14.01
C TYR A 89 -3.61 3.59 13.53
N ARG A 90 -3.48 2.40 12.93
CA ARG A 90 -2.24 1.85 12.40
C ARG A 90 -2.47 1.35 10.99
N VAL A 91 -1.44 1.47 10.17
CA VAL A 91 -1.42 0.88 8.83
C VAL A 91 -1.60 -0.63 8.96
N SER A 92 -2.56 -1.14 8.21
CA SER A 92 -2.89 -2.57 8.16
C SER A 92 -3.12 -3.09 6.75
N ARG A 93 -3.09 -2.19 5.76
CA ARG A 93 -3.15 -2.48 4.33
C ARG A 93 -2.17 -1.57 3.58
N LEU A 94 -1.57 -2.11 2.52
CA LEU A 94 -0.78 -1.33 1.56
C LEU A 94 -1.45 -1.37 0.20
N LEU A 95 -1.66 -0.20 -0.39
CA LEU A 95 -2.09 -0.09 -1.78
C LEU A 95 -0.85 0.17 -2.63
N LEU A 96 -0.47 -0.79 -3.46
CA LEU A 96 0.66 -0.68 -4.38
C LEU A 96 0.13 -0.57 -5.81
N PHE A 97 0.71 0.31 -6.61
CA PHE A 97 0.25 0.54 -7.99
C PHE A 97 1.42 0.87 -8.92
N SER A 98 1.28 0.51 -10.19
CA SER A 98 2.30 0.73 -11.21
C SER A 98 2.41 2.21 -11.62
N ASN A 99 3.47 2.54 -12.37
CA ASN A 99 3.73 3.91 -12.85
C ASN A 99 3.09 4.25 -14.21
N ASP A 100 2.44 3.28 -14.87
CA ASP A 100 1.79 3.39 -16.18
C ASP A 100 0.24 3.40 -16.12
N GLY A 101 -0.31 3.77 -14.96
CA GLY A 101 -1.74 4.04 -14.78
C GLY A 101 -2.25 5.20 -15.63
N ALA A 102 -3.51 5.14 -16.04
CA ALA A 102 -4.19 6.30 -16.62
C ALA A 102 -4.54 7.29 -15.51
N GLU A 103 -4.58 8.59 -15.81
CA GLU A 103 -4.88 9.64 -14.82
C GLU A 103 -6.19 9.40 -14.05
N ARG A 104 -7.22 8.86 -14.71
CA ARG A 104 -8.48 8.46 -14.06
C ARG A 104 -8.26 7.44 -12.95
N LEU A 105 -7.37 6.47 -13.12
CA LEU A 105 -7.02 5.49 -12.08
C LEU A 105 -6.37 6.20 -10.89
N TYR A 106 -5.40 7.08 -11.15
CA TYR A 106 -4.70 7.79 -10.09
C TYR A 106 -5.59 8.74 -9.29
N ARG A 107 -6.58 9.39 -9.92
CA ARG A 107 -7.63 10.14 -9.21
C ARG A 107 -8.44 9.26 -8.24
N HIS A 108 -8.83 8.06 -8.67
CA HIS A 108 -9.54 7.12 -7.80
C HIS A 108 -8.66 6.62 -6.65
N ILE A 109 -7.38 6.36 -6.92
CA ILE A 109 -6.40 6.02 -5.87
C ILE A 109 -6.27 7.17 -4.86
N GLU A 110 -6.13 8.41 -5.32
CA GLU A 110 -6.05 9.59 -4.43
C GLU A 110 -7.29 9.69 -3.54
N GLN A 111 -8.48 9.55 -4.13
CA GLN A 111 -9.74 9.57 -3.39
C GLN A 111 -9.78 8.45 -2.34
N ALA A 112 -9.47 7.20 -2.70
CA ALA A 112 -9.48 6.10 -1.74
C ALA A 112 -8.45 6.28 -0.62
N LEU A 113 -7.25 6.78 -0.92
CA LEU A 113 -6.25 7.07 0.09
C LEU A 113 -6.70 8.18 1.05
N ALA A 114 -7.35 9.23 0.54
CA ALA A 114 -7.94 10.29 1.38
C ALA A 114 -9.07 9.75 2.26
N GLU A 115 -9.92 8.90 1.70
CA GLU A 115 -11.06 8.30 2.40
C GLU A 115 -10.67 7.27 3.45
N HIS A 116 -9.57 6.55 3.25
CA HIS A 116 -9.11 5.44 4.09
C HIS A 116 -7.76 5.70 4.79
N HIS A 117 -7.36 6.97 4.88
CA HIS A 117 -6.04 7.44 5.34
C HIS A 117 -5.59 6.89 6.70
N LEU A 118 -6.52 6.45 7.54
CA LEU A 118 -6.22 5.93 8.88
C LEU A 118 -5.54 4.55 8.87
N ARG A 119 -5.81 3.70 7.87
CA ARG A 119 -5.36 2.30 7.88
C ARG A 119 -4.66 1.84 6.60
N ILE A 120 -4.71 2.66 5.55
CA ILE A 120 -4.11 2.37 4.24
C ILE A 120 -2.95 3.31 4.01
N LEU A 121 -1.82 2.73 3.61
CA LEU A 121 -0.69 3.47 3.05
C LEU A 121 -0.59 3.14 1.56
N GLY A 122 -0.60 4.18 0.71
CA GLY A 122 -0.43 4.04 -0.73
C GLY A 122 1.03 4.24 -1.14
N CYS A 123 1.54 3.43 -2.05
CA CYS A 123 2.88 3.59 -2.63
C CYS A 123 2.84 3.27 -4.13
N GLN A 124 3.46 4.14 -4.93
CA GLN A 124 3.69 3.85 -6.34
C GLN A 124 4.96 2.99 -6.46
N LEU A 125 4.93 2.00 -7.35
CA LEU A 125 6.09 1.20 -7.70
C LEU A 125 6.68 1.73 -9.01
N ASP A 126 8.01 1.82 -9.09
CA ASP A 126 8.71 2.27 -10.29
C ASP A 126 8.87 1.13 -11.31
N ILE A 127 7.74 0.51 -11.64
CA ILE A 127 7.58 -0.56 -12.63
C ILE A 127 6.24 -0.39 -13.34
N ASP A 128 6.14 -0.91 -14.56
CA ASP A 128 4.89 -0.89 -15.31
C ASP A 128 3.90 -1.97 -14.83
N SER A 129 2.69 -1.94 -15.39
CA SER A 129 1.63 -2.87 -15.03
C SER A 129 1.87 -4.31 -15.45
N LYS A 130 2.70 -4.54 -16.49
CA LYS A 130 3.05 -5.90 -16.94
C LYS A 130 4.06 -6.53 -16.01
N ASP A 131 5.04 -5.76 -15.56
CA ASP A 131 6.05 -6.19 -14.58
C ASP A 131 5.42 -6.40 -13.21
N LEU A 132 4.48 -5.54 -12.79
CA LEU A 132 3.70 -5.77 -11.59
C LEU A 132 2.86 -7.05 -11.73
N GLY A 133 2.23 -7.26 -12.88
CA GLY A 133 1.50 -8.50 -13.16
C GLY A 133 2.38 -9.74 -13.09
N ARG A 134 3.60 -9.66 -13.65
CA ARG A 134 4.59 -10.75 -13.62
C ARG A 134 5.03 -11.04 -12.19
N LEU A 135 5.26 -10.01 -11.38
CA LEU A 135 5.61 -10.14 -9.97
C LEU A 135 4.52 -10.86 -9.16
N ILE A 136 3.26 -10.59 -9.47
CA ILE A 136 2.09 -11.08 -8.69
C ILE A 136 1.56 -12.42 -9.20
N THR A 137 1.66 -12.70 -10.49
CA THR A 137 1.01 -13.88 -11.10
C THR A 137 1.98 -14.81 -11.82
N GLY A 138 3.25 -14.41 -11.98
CA GLY A 138 4.21 -15.08 -12.85
C GLY A 138 3.93 -14.89 -14.34
N LYS A 139 2.85 -14.18 -14.71
CA LYS A 139 2.42 -13.93 -16.09
C LYS A 139 2.45 -12.44 -16.39
N SER A 140 2.68 -12.09 -17.65
CA SER A 140 2.63 -10.69 -18.12
C SER A 140 1.18 -10.18 -18.25
N ALA A 141 0.44 -10.17 -17.15
CA ALA A 141 -0.90 -9.58 -17.05
C ALA A 141 -0.81 -8.08 -16.76
N GLY A 142 -1.69 -7.25 -17.32
CA GLY A 142 -1.72 -5.81 -17.05
C GLY A 142 -2.34 -5.48 -15.69
N ILE A 143 -1.62 -5.77 -14.59
CA ILE A 143 -2.08 -5.47 -13.23
C ILE A 143 -1.57 -4.10 -12.83
N LYS A 144 -2.49 -3.14 -12.66
CA LYS A 144 -2.14 -1.75 -12.32
C LYS A 144 -2.15 -1.45 -10.82
N VAL A 145 -2.89 -2.23 -10.04
CA VAL A 145 -3.09 -2.00 -8.61
C VAL A 145 -3.23 -3.32 -7.87
N VAL A 146 -2.60 -3.38 -6.71
CA VAL A 146 -2.70 -4.48 -5.75
C VAL A 146 -2.87 -3.95 -4.34
N LEU A 147 -3.65 -4.68 -3.54
CA LEU A 147 -3.85 -4.42 -2.13
C LEU A 147 -3.19 -5.55 -1.34
N VAL A 148 -2.15 -5.22 -0.57
CA VAL A 148 -1.60 -6.13 0.43
C VAL A 148 -2.48 -6.05 1.66
N GLU A 149 -3.10 -7.18 1.98
CA GLU A 149 -4.00 -7.37 3.10
C GLU A 149 -3.24 -8.00 4.27
N HIS A 150 -3.79 -7.83 5.48
CA HIS A 150 -3.20 -8.31 6.73
C HIS A 150 -1.92 -7.59 7.18
N LYS A 151 -1.91 -7.20 8.46
CA LYS A 151 -0.80 -6.48 9.11
C LYS A 151 0.55 -7.20 9.00
N ASP A 152 0.57 -8.53 8.94
CA ASP A 152 1.81 -9.31 8.89
C ASP A 152 2.49 -9.16 7.53
N ALA A 153 1.76 -9.40 6.44
CA ALA A 153 2.27 -9.17 5.09
C ALA A 153 2.62 -7.70 4.83
N VAL A 154 1.82 -6.76 5.37
CA VAL A 154 2.16 -5.33 5.32
C VAL A 154 3.49 -5.05 6.01
N SER A 155 3.76 -5.73 7.13
CA SER A 155 5.01 -5.53 7.85
C SER A 155 6.19 -6.10 7.09
N ASP A 156 6.04 -7.29 6.50
CA ASP A 156 7.09 -7.92 5.70
C ASP A 156 7.47 -7.03 4.51
N VAL A 157 6.47 -6.48 3.81
CA VAL A 157 6.68 -5.56 2.68
C VAL A 157 7.35 -4.27 3.12
N LEU A 158 6.94 -3.67 4.23
CA LEU A 158 7.56 -2.44 4.74
C LEU A 158 8.98 -2.68 5.28
N LYS A 159 9.22 -3.83 5.91
CA LYS A 159 10.53 -4.24 6.41
C LYS A 159 11.52 -4.40 5.26
N ALA A 160 11.09 -4.99 4.14
CA ALA A 160 11.90 -5.16 2.94
C ALA A 160 12.47 -3.84 2.37
N LEU A 161 11.85 -2.68 2.67
CA LEU A 161 12.35 -1.36 2.27
C LEU A 161 13.66 -0.96 2.95
N VAL A 162 13.98 -1.59 4.08
CA VAL A 162 15.15 -1.25 4.92
C VAL A 162 16.13 -2.40 5.10
N GLU A 163 15.82 -3.59 4.57
CA GLU A 163 16.71 -4.76 4.65
C GLU A 163 17.88 -4.72 3.65
N ASN A 164 17.81 -3.89 2.60
CA ASN A 164 18.84 -3.79 1.56
C ASN A 164 19.53 -2.41 1.51
N ARG A 165 19.57 -1.69 2.63
CA ARG A 165 20.40 -0.48 2.75
C ARG A 165 21.71 -0.82 3.45
N GLU A 166 22.54 -1.60 2.79
CA GLU A 166 23.98 -1.71 3.06
C GLU A 166 24.74 -1.08 1.88
#